data_AF-X1VMZ0-F1
#
_entry.id   AF-X1VMZ0-F1
#
_cell.length_a   1.000
_cell.length_b   1.000
_cell.length_c   1.000
_cell.angle_alpha   90.00
_cell.angle_beta   90.00
_cell.angle_gamma   90.00
#
_symmetry.space_group_name_H-M   'P 1'
#
loop_
_entity.id
_entity.type
_entity.pdbx_description
1 polymer ?
#
loop_
_entity_poly.entity_id
_entity_poly.type
_entity_poly.pdbx_seq_one_letter_code
_entity_poly.pdbx_strand_id
1 'polypeptide(L)'
;MISHVYAILNRQEPALYHVKECMELTEKNKFVDFDLAYAYEAMARAYAATGEKSEYEKYIKLTKEAGEKIKNEEDKKIFDSDFASEPWYGMK
;
A
#
# COMPACT_ATOMS: atom_id res chain seq x y z
N MET A 1 -3.85 5.65 -6.62
CA MET A 1 -3.65 6.45 -5.39
C MET A 1 -2.65 7.56 -5.64
N ILE A 2 -2.89 8.78 -5.13
CA ILE A 2 -1.95 9.92 -5.28
C ILE A 2 -0.60 9.63 -4.59
N SER A 3 -0.63 8.99 -3.43
CA SER A 3 0.57 8.55 -2.70
C SER A 3 1.50 7.69 -3.54
N HIS A 4 0.96 6.80 -4.38
CA HIS A 4 1.75 5.93 -5.22
C HIS A 4 2.56 6.70 -6.27
N VAL A 5 1.98 7.73 -6.89
CA VAL A 5 2.72 8.60 -7.84
C VAL A 5 3.92 9.25 -7.15
N TYR A 6 3.72 9.77 -5.94
CA TYR A 6 4.81 10.36 -5.16
C TYR A 6 5.84 9.33 -4.71
N ALA A 7 5.41 8.11 -4.34
CA ALA A 7 6.31 7.02 -4.00
C ALA A 7 7.20 6.68 -5.20
N ILE A 8 6.65 6.45 -6.40
CA ILE A 8 7.42 6.18 -7.63
C ILE A 8 8.43 7.29 -7.92
N LEU A 9 8.03 8.55 -7.76
CA LEU A 9 8.90 9.71 -7.96
C LEU A 9 9.91 9.92 -6.81
N ASN A 10 9.99 9.00 -5.85
CA ASN A 10 10.82 9.08 -4.65
C ASN A 10 10.61 10.37 -3.84
N ARG A 11 9.39 10.90 -3.84
CA ARG A 11 8.97 12.07 -3.06
C ARG A 11 8.30 11.60 -1.77
N GLN A 12 9.13 11.33 -0.78
CA GLN A 12 8.77 10.62 0.45
C GLN A 12 7.71 11.33 1.30
N GLU A 13 7.93 12.61 1.58
CA GLU A 13 7.03 13.41 2.42
C GLU A 13 5.59 13.49 1.87
N PRO A 14 5.35 13.85 0.59
CA PRO A 14 3.99 13.86 0.04
C PRO A 14 3.42 12.44 -0.13
N ALA A 15 4.26 11.42 -0.38
CA ALA A 15 3.79 10.04 -0.41
C ALA A 15 3.19 9.63 0.94
N LEU A 16 3.92 9.87 2.03
CA LEU A 16 3.50 9.58 3.40
C LEU A 16 2.29 10.41 3.82
N TYR A 17 2.26 11.71 3.48
CA TYR A 17 1.13 12.58 3.79
C TYR A 17 -0.17 12.02 3.19
N HIS A 18 -0.18 11.77 1.87
CA HIS A 18 -1.40 11.33 1.19
C HIS A 18 -1.85 9.93 1.58
N VAL A 19 -0.93 9.02 1.89
CA VAL A 19 -1.32 7.67 2.30
C VAL A 19 -1.87 7.63 3.71
N LYS A 20 -1.35 8.46 4.64
CA LYS A 20 -1.89 8.55 6.00
C LYS A 20 -3.34 9.04 5.98
N GLU A 21 -3.63 10.09 5.21
CA GLU A 21 -5.01 10.55 4.99
C GLU A 21 -5.89 9.44 4.38
N CYS A 22 -5.38 8.70 3.39
CA CYS A 22 -6.10 7.59 2.79
C CYS A 22 -6.41 6.49 3.81
N MET A 23 -5.45 6.16 4.67
CA MET A 23 -5.60 5.14 5.72
C MET A 23 -6.63 5.59 6.77
N GLU A 24 -6.55 6.85 7.23
CA GLU A 24 -7.53 7.42 8.17
C GLU A 24 -8.95 7.37 7.61
N LEU A 25 -9.14 7.69 6.32
CA LEU A 25 -10.43 7.57 5.65
C LEU A 25 -10.89 6.11 5.52
N THR A 26 -9.96 5.19 5.23
CA THR A 26 -10.23 3.74 5.15
C THR A 26 -10.76 3.23 6.49
N GLU A 27 -10.09 3.57 7.59
CA GLU A 27 -10.49 3.19 8.94
C GLU A 27 -11.82 3.82 9.36
N LYS A 28 -11.96 5.13 9.13
CA LYS A 28 -13.16 5.90 9.48
C LYS A 28 -14.41 5.36 8.79
N ASN A 29 -14.30 5.00 7.51
CA ASN A 29 -15.41 4.46 6.74
C ASN A 29 -15.52 2.93 6.82
N LYS A 30 -14.62 2.27 7.58
CA LYS A 30 -14.58 0.82 7.75
C LYS A 30 -14.52 0.09 6.40
N PHE A 31 -13.72 0.62 5.48
CA PHE A 31 -13.43 -0.05 4.23
C PHE A 31 -12.63 -1.33 4.51
N VAL A 32 -12.94 -2.37 3.75
CA VAL A 32 -12.44 -3.73 3.94
C VAL A 32 -12.08 -4.32 2.58
N ASP A 33 -11.59 -5.56 2.57
CA ASP A 33 -11.34 -6.32 1.35
C ASP A 33 -10.35 -5.59 0.42
N PHE A 34 -10.71 -5.36 -0.83
CA PHE A 34 -9.88 -4.70 -1.85
C PHE A 34 -9.36 -3.32 -1.41
N ASP A 35 -10.22 -2.47 -0.86
CA ASP A 35 -9.85 -1.11 -0.45
C ASP A 35 -8.82 -1.11 0.68
N LEU A 36 -9.00 -2.00 1.66
CA LEU A 36 -8.08 -2.13 2.79
C LEU A 36 -6.73 -2.70 2.36
N ALA A 37 -6.73 -3.66 1.43
CA ALA A 37 -5.51 -4.21 0.87
C ALA A 37 -4.68 -3.12 0.17
N TYR A 38 -5.31 -2.25 -0.64
CA TYR A 38 -4.63 -1.12 -1.27
C TYR A 38 -4.16 -0.07 -0.26
N ALA A 39 -4.93 0.21 0.80
CA ALA A 39 -4.48 1.17 1.82
C ALA A 39 -3.19 0.69 2.52
N TYR A 40 -3.08 -0.60 2.84
CA TYR A 40 -1.84 -1.17 3.38
C TYR A 40 -0.71 -1.18 2.36
N GLU A 41 -1.02 -1.53 1.10
CA GLU A 41 -0.05 -1.57 0.01
C GLU A 41 0.60 -0.20 -0.20
N ALA A 42 -0.22 0.84 -0.18
CA ALA A 42 0.20 2.23 -0.27
C ALA A 42 1.16 2.61 0.86
N MET A 43 0.83 2.21 2.10
CA MET A 43 1.66 2.50 3.27
C MET A 43 3.01 1.82 3.11
N ALA A 44 3.01 0.54 2.72
CA ALA A 44 4.22 -0.21 2.45
C ALA A 44 5.08 0.47 1.38
N ARG A 45 4.50 0.91 0.25
CA ARG A 45 5.26 1.63 -0.80
C ARG A 45 5.84 2.95 -0.33
N ALA A 46 5.05 3.75 0.40
CA ALA A 46 5.52 5.03 0.91
C ALA A 46 6.72 4.84 1.85
N TYR A 47 6.66 3.85 2.75
CA TYR A 47 7.79 3.51 3.63
C TYR A 47 8.97 2.84 2.92
N ALA A 48 8.72 2.08 1.86
CA ALA A 48 9.79 1.57 1.01
C ALA A 48 10.60 2.71 0.38
N ALA A 49 9.92 3.75 -0.12
CA ALA A 49 10.55 4.95 -0.68
C ALA A 49 11.35 5.76 0.36
N THR A 50 10.98 5.68 1.65
CA THR A 50 11.68 6.40 2.72
C THR A 50 12.88 5.63 3.27
N GLY A 51 12.98 4.32 3.03
CA GLY A 51 14.00 3.49 3.66
C GLY A 51 13.61 2.96 5.05
N GLU A 52 12.39 3.25 5.54
CA GLU A 52 11.94 2.95 6.90
C GLU A 52 11.52 1.48 7.04
N LYS A 53 12.52 0.62 7.19
CA LYS A 53 12.36 -0.84 7.12
C LYS A 53 11.34 -1.40 8.12
N SER A 54 11.30 -0.90 9.36
CA SER A 54 10.37 -1.41 10.39
C SER A 54 8.91 -1.17 10.03
N GLU A 55 8.58 0.04 9.58
CA GLU A 55 7.21 0.37 9.15
C GLU A 55 6.87 -0.34 7.84
N TYR A 56 7.83 -0.41 6.91
CA TYR A 56 7.67 -1.22 5.71
C TYR A 56 7.30 -2.67 6.02
N GLU A 57 8.05 -3.35 6.90
CA GLU A 57 7.82 -4.76 7.27
C GLU A 57 6.44 -4.98 7.91
N LYS A 58 5.99 -4.03 8.73
CA LYS A 58 4.63 -4.05 9.29
C LYS A 58 3.57 -3.99 8.19
N TYR A 59 3.66 -3.00 7.31
CA TYR A 59 2.62 -2.78 6.30
C TYR A 59 2.66 -3.79 5.16
N ILE A 60 3.83 -4.29 4.76
CA ILE A 60 3.91 -5.33 3.73
C ILE A 60 3.29 -6.64 4.20
N LYS A 61 3.42 -6.98 5.50
CA LYS A 61 2.75 -8.14 6.09
C LYS A 61 1.23 -7.98 6.04
N LEU A 62 0.73 -6.83 6.49
CA LEU A 62 -0.71 -6.51 6.43
C LEU A 62 -1.24 -6.53 4.99
N THR A 63 -0.46 -6.01 4.04
CA THR A 63 -0.77 -6.01 2.60
C THR A 63 -0.96 -7.43 2.08
N LYS A 64 -0.03 -8.34 2.39
CA LYS A 64 -0.10 -9.75 1.98
C LYS A 64 -1.33 -10.44 2.59
N GLU A 65 -1.53 -10.29 3.90
CA GLU A 65 -2.67 -10.90 4.61
C GLU A 65 -4.03 -10.37 4.13
N ALA A 66 -4.12 -9.09 3.78
CA ALA A 66 -5.34 -8.49 3.24
C ALA A 66 -5.57 -8.90 1.78
N GLY A 67 -4.52 -8.89 0.95
CA GLY A 67 -4.57 -9.31 -0.45
C GLY A 67 -5.03 -10.76 -0.63
N GLU A 68 -4.58 -11.67 0.24
CA GLU A 68 -5.02 -13.06 0.23
C GLU A 68 -6.53 -13.21 0.46
N LYS A 69 -7.11 -12.31 1.25
CA LYS A 69 -8.53 -12.31 1.66
C LYS A 69 -9.47 -11.63 0.67
N ILE A 70 -8.94 -10.98 -0.39
CA ILE A 70 -9.76 -10.35 -1.44
C ILE A 70 -10.68 -11.41 -2.04
N LYS A 71 -11.99 -11.17 -1.93
CA LYS A 71 -13.02 -12.17 -2.28
C LYS A 71 -13.24 -12.32 -3.78
N ASN A 72 -13.23 -11.20 -4.50
CA ASN A 72 -13.44 -11.20 -5.93
C ASN A 72 -12.14 -11.56 -6.65
N GLU A 73 -12.18 -12.58 -7.50
CA GLU A 73 -11.00 -13.06 -8.22
C GLU A 73 -10.43 -12.05 -9.22
N GLU A 74 -11.26 -11.23 -9.85
CA GLU A 74 -10.81 -10.19 -10.78
C GLU A 74 -10.08 -9.08 -10.03
N ASP A 75 -10.67 -8.63 -8.93
CA ASP A 75 -10.07 -7.65 -8.02
C ASP A 75 -8.73 -8.19 -7.46
N LYS A 76 -8.69 -9.46 -7.05
CA LYS A 76 -7.46 -10.09 -6.57
C LYS A 76 -6.37 -10.13 -7.64
N LYS A 77 -6.71 -10.46 -8.89
CA LYS A 77 -5.75 -10.43 -10.02
C LYS A 77 -5.20 -9.02 -10.26
N ILE A 78 -6.06 -8.00 -10.20
CA ILE A 78 -5.65 -6.60 -10.34
C ILE A 78 -4.69 -6.24 -9.20
N PHE A 79 -5.08 -6.53 -7.96
CA PHE A 79 -4.25 -6.27 -6.77
C PHE A 79 -2.90 -6.98 -6.86
N ASP A 80 -2.86 -8.27 -7.21
CA ASP A 80 -1.62 -9.04 -7.28
C ASP A 80 -0.67 -8.50 -8.36
N SER A 81 -1.22 -8.11 -9.53
CA SER A 81 -0.45 -7.48 -10.60
C SER A 81 0.15 -6.14 -10.17
N ASP A 82 -0.67 -5.27 -9.57
CA ASP A 82 -0.21 -3.97 -9.08
C ASP A 82 0.80 -4.15 -7.95
N PHE A 83 0.51 -5.05 -7.01
CA PHE A 83 1.40 -5.33 -5.89
C PHE A 83 2.76 -5.83 -6.39
N ALA A 84 2.81 -6.68 -7.41
CA ALA A 84 4.07 -7.14 -8.00
C ALA A 84 4.88 -6.02 -8.68
N SER A 85 4.25 -4.91 -9.07
CA SER A 85 4.94 -3.83 -9.78
C SER A 85 5.95 -3.08 -8.90
N GLU A 86 7.09 -2.76 -9.49
CA GLU A 86 8.17 -1.93 -8.92
C GLU A 86 7.85 -0.43 -9.05
N PRO A 87 8.51 0.48 -8.28
CA PRO A 87 9.62 0.23 -7.36
C PRO A 87 9.19 -0.15 -5.94
N TRP A 88 9.92 -1.11 -5.36
CA TRP A 88 9.93 -1.45 -3.93
C TRP A 88 11.26 -1.13 -3.25
N TYR A 89 12.18 -0.47 -3.96
CA TYR A 89 13.48 -0.03 -3.45
C TYR A 89 14.31 -1.18 -2.83
N GLY A 90 14.16 -2.39 -3.37
CA GLY A 90 14.86 -3.60 -2.91
C GLY A 90 14.33 -4.18 -1.59
N MET A 91 13.14 -3.76 -1.13
CA MET A 91 12.59 -4.20 0.16
C MET A 91 11.61 -5.37 0.09
N LYS A 92 11.06 -5.68 -1.08
CA LYS A 92 9.99 -6.68 -1.26
C LYS A 92 10.48 -8.11 -1.43
#